data_AF-A0AA43D4W5-F1
#
_entry.id   AF-A0AA43D4W5-F1
#
_cell.length_a   1.000
_cell.length_b   1.000
_cell.length_c   1.000
_cell.angle_alpha   90.00
_cell.angle_beta   90.00
_cell.angle_gamma   90.00
#
_symmetry.space_group_name_H-M   'P 1'
#
loop_
_entity.id
_entity.type
_entity.pdbx_description
1 polymer ?
#
loop_
_entity_poly.entity_id
_entity_poly.type
_entity_poly.pdbx_seq_one_letter_code
_entity_poly.pdbx_strand_id
1 'polypeptide(L)'
;MKTIRTVLGNKKIEDNDYPVALIQLREILDAHRSKLINRLLADLPTYIDYKFNTKVNSKQVEDIKEKLSFLKNSSVDMDKYGFIFQNAMSQETTYVATEPFYKEIDDNISGYLNESQLKLVK
;
A
#
# COMPACT_ATOMS: atom_id res chain seq x y z
N MET A 1 -10.46 -22.50 8.56
CA MET A 1 -10.40 -21.04 8.74
C MET A 1 -8.95 -20.62 8.87
N LYS A 2 -8.58 -19.46 8.36
CA LYS A 2 -7.20 -18.94 8.39
C LYS A 2 -7.13 -17.61 9.14
N THR A 3 -6.01 -17.32 9.76
CA THR A 3 -5.77 -16.07 10.51
C THR A 3 -4.77 -15.18 9.78
N ILE A 4 -5.17 -13.96 9.45
CA ILE A 4 -4.33 -12.94 8.81
C ILE A 4 -3.97 -11.89 9.85
N ARG A 5 -2.68 -11.75 10.13
CA ARG A 5 -2.14 -10.78 11.10
C ARG A 5 -1.64 -9.56 10.35
N THR A 6 -2.13 -8.39 10.72
CA THR A 6 -1.75 -7.10 10.13
C THR A 6 -1.46 -6.07 11.23
N VAL A 7 -1.01 -4.87 10.85
CA VAL A 7 -0.90 -3.73 11.80
C VAL A 7 -2.25 -3.24 12.33
N LEU A 8 -3.37 -3.70 11.75
CA LEU A 8 -4.73 -3.43 12.22
C LEU A 8 -5.22 -4.50 13.21
N GLY A 9 -4.38 -5.50 13.51
CA GLY A 9 -4.72 -6.66 14.32
C GLY A 9 -4.98 -7.91 13.48
N ASN A 10 -5.66 -8.87 14.11
CA ASN A 10 -5.91 -10.18 13.52
C ASN A 10 -7.28 -10.20 12.83
N LYS A 11 -7.33 -10.73 11.62
CA LYS A 11 -8.54 -10.98 10.84
C LYS A 11 -8.63 -12.46 10.51
N LYS A 12 -9.85 -12.97 10.34
CA LYS A 12 -10.07 -14.35 9.94
C LYS A 12 -10.65 -14.39 8.54
N ILE A 13 -10.23 -15.37 7.76
CA ILE A 13 -10.83 -15.66 6.45
C ILE A 13 -11.25 -17.13 6.39
N GLU A 14 -12.27 -17.39 5.61
CA GLU A 14 -12.72 -18.74 5.28
C GLU A 14 -11.79 -19.36 4.24
N ASP A 15 -11.53 -20.66 4.34
CA ASP A 15 -10.66 -21.43 3.45
C ASP A 15 -11.38 -22.60 2.76
N ASN A 16 -12.69 -22.71 2.99
CA ASN A 16 -13.53 -23.74 2.38
C ASN A 16 -13.95 -23.36 0.94
N ASP A 17 -13.85 -22.07 0.60
CA ASP A 17 -14.18 -21.53 -0.72
C ASP A 17 -13.08 -20.53 -1.14
N TYR A 18 -12.36 -20.88 -2.22
CA TYR A 18 -11.21 -20.12 -2.68
C TYR A 18 -11.58 -18.71 -3.19
N PRO A 19 -12.58 -18.54 -4.08
CA PRO A 19 -13.11 -17.22 -4.43
C PRO A 19 -13.46 -16.35 -3.22
N VAL A 20 -14.15 -16.90 -2.22
CA VAL A 20 -14.53 -16.15 -1.00
C VAL A 20 -13.28 -15.75 -0.21
N ALA A 21 -12.34 -16.67 -0.01
CA ALA A 21 -11.08 -16.40 0.67
C ALA A 21 -10.28 -15.25 0.01
N LEU A 22 -10.28 -15.22 -1.33
CA LEU A 22 -9.57 -14.21 -2.12
C LEU A 22 -10.20 -12.82 -1.98
N ILE A 23 -11.53 -12.73 -1.97
CA ILE A 23 -12.26 -11.48 -1.71
C ILE A 23 -11.98 -10.98 -0.29
N GLN A 24 -12.12 -11.84 0.71
CA GLN A 24 -11.86 -11.47 2.11
C GLN A 24 -10.41 -11.04 2.33
N LEU A 25 -9.45 -11.73 1.71
CA LEU A 25 -8.06 -11.31 1.79
C LEU A 25 -7.86 -9.95 1.14
N ARG A 26 -8.42 -9.70 -0.05
CA ARG A 26 -8.33 -8.41 -0.74
C ARG A 26 -8.82 -7.27 0.17
N GLU A 27 -9.97 -7.42 0.82
CA GLU A 27 -10.50 -6.42 1.75
C GLU A 27 -9.54 -6.13 2.93
N ILE A 28 -8.90 -7.18 3.46
CA ILE A 28 -7.90 -7.04 4.52
C ILE A 28 -6.68 -6.25 4.02
N LEU A 29 -6.19 -6.56 2.81
CA LEU A 29 -5.05 -5.89 2.21
C LEU A 29 -5.38 -4.43 1.84
N ASP A 30 -6.59 -4.16 1.34
CA ASP A 30 -7.10 -2.80 1.09
C ASP A 30 -7.09 -1.96 2.38
N ALA A 31 -7.66 -2.51 3.46
CA ALA A 31 -7.66 -1.84 4.76
C ALA A 31 -6.24 -1.62 5.30
N HIS A 32 -5.36 -2.61 5.12
CA HIS A 32 -3.96 -2.53 5.52
C HIS A 32 -3.22 -1.41 4.78
N ARG A 33 -3.30 -1.38 3.43
CA ARG A 33 -2.72 -0.33 2.59
C ARG A 33 -3.25 1.04 2.98
N SER A 34 -4.55 1.15 3.16
CA SER A 34 -5.20 2.40 3.55
C SER A 34 -4.68 2.92 4.89
N LYS A 35 -4.46 2.04 5.87
CA LYS A 35 -3.88 2.42 7.17
C LYS A 35 -2.45 2.94 7.04
N LEU A 36 -1.62 2.29 6.21
CA LEU A 36 -0.24 2.71 5.98
C LEU A 36 -0.17 4.08 5.30
N ILE A 37 -0.98 4.27 4.24
CA ILE A 37 -1.06 5.56 3.55
C ILE A 37 -1.54 6.66 4.50
N ASN A 38 -2.61 6.44 5.28
CA ASN A 38 -3.10 7.46 6.23
C ASN A 38 -2.04 7.88 7.26
N ARG A 39 -1.21 6.93 7.74
CA ARG A 39 -0.09 7.25 8.64
C ARG A 39 0.97 8.10 7.95
N LEU A 40 1.32 7.74 6.72
CA LEU A 40 2.33 8.44 5.93
C LEU A 40 1.86 9.85 5.54
N LEU A 41 0.58 10.05 5.23
CA LEU A 41 0.02 11.36 4.88
C LEU A 41 0.10 12.38 6.03
N ALA A 42 0.18 11.93 7.29
CA ALA A 42 0.31 12.80 8.46
C ALA A 42 1.63 13.58 8.45
N ASP A 43 2.70 13.00 7.89
CA ASP A 43 4.02 13.63 7.77
C ASP A 43 4.72 13.25 6.47
N LEU A 44 4.00 13.48 5.35
CA LEU A 44 4.49 13.18 4.02
C LEU A 44 5.79 13.93 3.65
N PRO A 45 5.98 15.22 3.99
CA PRO A 45 7.21 15.93 3.63
C PRO A 45 8.47 15.29 4.25
N THR A 46 8.41 14.92 5.53
CA THR A 46 9.52 14.25 6.21
C THR A 46 9.80 12.87 5.60
N TYR A 47 8.74 12.12 5.27
CA TYR A 47 8.89 10.85 4.57
C TYR A 47 9.61 11.00 3.23
N ILE A 48 9.21 12.00 2.43
CA ILE A 48 9.80 12.22 1.11
C ILE A 48 11.28 12.61 1.22
N ASP A 49 11.61 13.52 2.14
CA ASP A 49 12.99 13.95 2.36
C ASP A 49 13.86 12.76 2.81
N TYR A 50 13.39 11.98 3.78
CA TYR A 50 14.09 10.79 4.25
C TYR A 50 14.28 9.73 3.15
N LYS A 51 13.22 9.39 2.41
CA LYS A 51 13.22 8.25 1.50
C LYS A 51 13.82 8.56 0.13
N PHE A 52 13.64 9.78 -0.36
CA PHE A 52 14.04 10.19 -1.71
C PHE A 52 15.09 11.30 -1.70
N ASN A 53 15.55 11.76 -0.53
CA ASN A 53 16.54 12.84 -0.39
C ASN A 53 16.13 14.09 -1.20
N THR A 54 14.84 14.41 -1.16
CA THR A 54 14.22 15.45 -2.00
C THR A 54 13.32 16.34 -1.16
N LYS A 55 13.53 17.65 -1.24
CA LYS A 55 12.62 18.64 -0.65
C LYS A 55 11.51 18.99 -1.64
N VAL A 56 10.27 18.93 -1.17
CA VAL A 56 9.07 19.25 -1.96
C VAL A 56 8.43 20.54 -1.46
N ASN A 57 7.86 21.32 -2.38
CA ASN A 57 7.06 22.50 -2.02
C ASN A 57 5.60 22.12 -1.71
N SER A 58 4.81 23.05 -1.17
CA SER A 58 3.43 22.79 -0.76
C SER A 58 2.55 22.24 -1.88
N LYS A 59 2.69 22.74 -3.10
CA LYS A 59 1.93 22.25 -4.27
C LYS A 59 2.29 20.80 -4.60
N GLN A 60 3.57 20.47 -4.60
CA GLN A 60 4.02 19.09 -4.83
C GLN A 60 3.53 18.15 -3.73
N VAL A 61 3.50 18.61 -2.48
CA VAL A 61 2.92 17.85 -1.37
C VAL A 61 1.44 17.57 -1.61
N GLU A 62 0.65 18.56 -2.05
CA GLU A 62 -0.76 18.39 -2.37
C GLU A 62 -0.98 17.40 -3.52
N ASP A 63 -0.26 17.54 -4.63
CA ASP A 63 -0.36 16.63 -5.78
C ASP A 63 -0.02 15.18 -5.39
N ILE A 64 1.02 14.97 -4.57
CA ILE A 64 1.38 13.64 -4.07
C ILE A 64 0.29 13.11 -3.13
N LYS A 65 -0.27 13.94 -2.25
CA LYS A 65 -1.39 13.55 -1.37
C LYS A 65 -2.61 13.10 -2.18
N GLU A 66 -2.92 13.78 -3.29
CA GLU A 66 -4.01 13.38 -4.18
C GLU A 66 -3.73 12.00 -4.82
N LYS A 67 -2.53 11.80 -5.39
CA LYS A 67 -2.14 10.49 -5.96
C LYS A 67 -2.21 9.37 -4.92
N LEU A 68 -1.70 9.59 -3.71
CA LEU A 68 -1.76 8.62 -2.63
C LEU A 68 -3.19 8.40 -2.12
N SER A 69 -4.04 9.43 -2.15
CA SER A 69 -5.46 9.29 -1.81
C SER A 69 -6.22 8.46 -2.85
N PHE A 70 -5.86 8.58 -4.13
CA PHE A 70 -6.38 7.70 -5.17
C PHE A 70 -5.93 6.25 -4.95
N LEU A 71 -4.63 6.03 -4.69
CA LEU A 71 -4.09 4.70 -4.37
C LEU A 71 -4.74 4.07 -3.13
N LYS A 72 -5.01 4.88 -2.11
CA LYS A 72 -5.72 4.47 -0.89
C LYS A 72 -7.12 3.94 -1.17
N ASN A 73 -7.82 4.55 -2.12
CA ASN A 73 -9.22 4.27 -2.41
C ASN A 73 -9.42 3.26 -3.54
N SER A 74 -8.37 2.88 -4.26
CA SER A 74 -8.42 1.78 -5.22
C SER A 74 -8.35 0.44 -4.49
N SER A 75 -8.70 -0.64 -5.19
CA SER A 75 -8.45 -2.00 -4.71
C SER A 75 -7.00 -2.40 -4.94
N VAL A 76 -6.45 -3.24 -4.08
CA VAL A 76 -5.15 -3.87 -4.30
C VAL A 76 -5.22 -4.81 -5.48
N ASP A 77 -4.15 -4.81 -6.27
CA ASP A 77 -3.96 -5.73 -7.37
C ASP A 77 -3.51 -7.09 -6.83
N MET A 78 -4.41 -8.06 -6.78
CA MET A 78 -4.13 -9.38 -6.20
C MET A 78 -3.05 -10.15 -6.97
N ASP A 79 -2.77 -9.80 -8.23
CA ASP A 79 -1.69 -10.44 -8.99
C ASP A 79 -0.33 -9.97 -8.44
N LYS A 80 -0.19 -8.70 -8.05
CA LYS A 80 1.02 -8.16 -7.40
C LYS A 80 1.21 -8.71 -5.98
N TYR A 81 0.12 -9.01 -5.29
CA TYR A 81 0.13 -9.52 -3.92
C TYR A 81 -0.09 -11.04 -3.85
N GLY A 82 0.03 -11.76 -4.97
CA GLY A 82 -0.28 -13.20 -5.07
C GLY A 82 0.53 -14.06 -4.08
N PHE A 83 1.77 -13.67 -3.76
CA PHE A 83 2.59 -14.36 -2.76
C PHE A 83 1.98 -14.30 -1.35
N ILE A 84 1.31 -13.20 -0.99
CA ILE A 84 0.62 -13.09 0.32
C ILE A 84 -0.55 -14.06 0.35
N PHE A 85 -1.29 -14.16 -0.75
CA PHE A 85 -2.40 -15.10 -0.88
C PHE A 85 -1.94 -16.56 -0.79
N GLN A 86 -0.87 -16.93 -1.52
CA GLN A 86 -0.30 -18.28 -1.44
C GLN A 86 0.17 -18.64 -0.01
N ASN A 87 0.80 -17.69 0.68
CA ASN A 87 1.18 -17.87 2.08
C ASN A 87 -0.03 -18.01 3.00
N ALA A 88 -1.06 -17.18 2.82
CA ALA A 88 -2.31 -17.25 3.57
C ALA A 88 -3.03 -18.59 3.42
N MET A 89 -2.99 -19.19 2.23
CA MET A 89 -3.64 -20.48 1.97
C MET A 89 -2.82 -21.67 2.49
N SER A 90 -1.49 -21.57 2.50
CA SER A 90 -0.61 -22.66 2.93
C SER A 90 -0.44 -22.75 4.45
N GLN A 91 -0.65 -21.67 5.20
CA GLN A 91 -0.41 -21.60 6.64
C GLN A 91 -1.71 -21.39 7.41
N GLU A 92 -1.80 -21.78 8.68
CA GLU A 92 -2.99 -21.45 9.51
C GLU A 92 -3.02 -19.97 9.90
N THR A 93 -1.84 -19.38 10.10
CA THR A 93 -1.66 -17.99 10.49
C THR A 93 -0.58 -17.36 9.62
N THR A 94 -0.88 -16.24 8.99
CA THR A 94 0.04 -15.52 8.11
C THR A 94 0.16 -14.06 8.56
N TYR A 95 1.40 -13.58 8.64
CA TYR A 95 1.68 -12.17 8.88
C TYR A 95 1.84 -11.42 7.56
N VAL A 96 1.09 -10.34 7.40
CA VAL A 96 1.17 -9.43 6.25
C VAL A 96 2.25 -8.40 6.54
N ALA A 97 3.40 -8.56 5.87
CA ALA A 97 4.48 -7.60 5.94
C ALA A 97 4.08 -6.27 5.29
N THR A 98 4.59 -5.15 5.84
CA THR A 98 4.29 -3.81 5.33
C THR A 98 5.15 -3.41 4.14
N GLU A 99 6.32 -4.05 3.96
CA GLU A 99 7.30 -3.72 2.92
C GLU A 99 6.72 -3.67 1.49
N PRO A 100 5.93 -4.66 1.03
CA PRO A 100 5.38 -4.63 -0.33
C PRO A 100 4.47 -3.42 -0.58
N PHE A 101 3.74 -2.99 0.44
CA PHE A 101 2.86 -1.81 0.37
C PHE A 101 3.66 -0.51 0.35
N TYR A 102 4.71 -0.41 1.17
CA TYR A 102 5.61 0.74 1.10
C TYR A 102 6.32 0.82 -0.23
N LYS A 103 6.69 -0.32 -0.84
CA LYS A 103 7.23 -0.33 -2.19
C LYS A 103 6.23 0.24 -3.21
N GLU A 104 4.96 -0.19 -3.18
CA GLU A 104 3.93 0.36 -4.08
C GLU A 104 3.74 1.88 -3.88
N ILE A 105 3.76 2.35 -2.64
CA ILE A 105 3.70 3.78 -2.30
C ILE A 105 4.91 4.51 -2.87
N ASP A 106 6.12 3.96 -2.69
CA ASP A 106 7.36 4.55 -3.16
C ASP A 106 7.40 4.66 -4.69
N ASP A 107 6.93 3.62 -5.39
CA ASP A 107 6.82 3.61 -6.85
C ASP A 107 5.87 4.74 -7.34
N ASN A 108 4.77 5.01 -6.62
CA ASN A 108 3.84 6.09 -6.95
C ASN A 108 4.45 7.49 -6.71
N ILE A 109 5.15 7.68 -5.59
CA ILE A 109 5.80 8.95 -5.26
C ILE A 109 6.93 9.24 -6.25
N SER A 110 7.81 8.27 -6.49
CA SER A 110 8.93 8.42 -7.42
C SER A 110 8.47 8.72 -8.85
N GLY A 111 7.40 8.07 -9.31
CA GLY A 111 6.78 8.39 -10.61
C GLY A 111 6.40 9.86 -10.72
N TYR A 112 5.76 10.43 -9.70
CA TYR A 112 5.43 11.86 -9.68
C TYR A 112 6.66 12.78 -9.64
N LEU A 113 7.66 12.46 -8.79
CA LEU A 113 8.86 13.27 -8.66
C LEU A 113 9.63 13.33 -9.99
N ASN A 114 9.74 12.21 -10.69
CA ASN A 114 10.40 12.14 -12.00
C ASN A 114 9.62 12.88 -13.10
N GLU A 115 8.29 12.73 -13.16
CA GLU A 115 7.42 13.50 -14.07
C GLU A 115 7.60 15.01 -13.88
N SER A 116 7.71 15.45 -12.64
CA SER A 116 7.86 16.87 -12.29
C SER A 116 9.21 17.43 -12.73
N GLN A 117 10.28 16.65 -12.64
CA GLN A 117 11.62 17.05 -13.09
C GLN A 117 11.67 17.23 -14.62
N LEU A 118 11.01 16.35 -15.37
CA LEU A 118 10.98 16.42 -16.84
C LEU A 118 10.23 17.67 -17.37
N LYS A 119 9.30 18.24 -16.60
CA LYS A 119 8.59 19.48 -16.96
C LYS A 119 9.44 20.74 -16.81
N LEU A 120 10.50 20.72 -16.00
CA LEU A 120 11.38 21.88 -15.75
C LEU A 120 12.49 22.05 -16.79
N VAL A 121 12.69 21.06 -17.68
CA VAL A 121 13.73 21.08 -18.73
C VAL A 121 13.16 21.56 -20.09
N LYS A 122 11.98 22.20 -20.10
CA LYS A 122 11.34 22.72 -21.32
C LYS A 122 11.19 24.24 -21.29
#